data_AF-A0A1M7UQI4-F1
#
_entry.id   AF-A0A1M7UQI4-F1
#
_cell.length_a   1.000
_cell.length_b   1.000
_cell.length_c   1.000
_cell.angle_alpha   90.00
_cell.angle_beta   90.00
_cell.angle_gamma   90.00
#
_symmetry.space_group_name_H-M   'P 1'
#
loop_
_entity.id
_entity.type
_entity.pdbx_description
1 polymer ?
#
loop_
_entity_poly.entity_id
_entity_poly.type
_entity_poly.pdbx_seq_one_letter_code
_entity_poly.pdbx_strand_id
1 'polypeptide(L)'
;MRISDELNGETWCFIQLISFGHKSLESADRPITHLIAIERVSPAADGKPHREHGWDMSGETAPLHLLFDDLTWQRRWITIGIGDGGNEIGMGSLPADVVEAEIPNGRVIAATTPADYLIVAGVSNWGGYGLLAAMACLQPEKASALLRHFHRDMDHRLLSAAVEIGQAGG
;
A
#
# COMPACT_ATOMS: atom_id res chain seq x y z
N MET A 1 -25.82 17.85 -3.91
CA MET A 1 -25.33 19.10 -3.29
C MET A 1 -24.06 19.48 -4.04
N ARG A 2 -24.12 20.53 -4.88
CA ARG A 2 -22.94 21.05 -5.60
C ARG A 2 -22.08 21.79 -4.58
N ILE A 3 -20.85 21.34 -4.36
CA ILE A 3 -19.84 22.12 -3.65
C ILE A 3 -18.98 22.77 -4.73
N SER A 4 -19.06 24.09 -4.75
CA SER A 4 -18.34 25.01 -5.62
C SER A 4 -16.88 25.14 -5.19
N ASP A 5 -16.00 25.12 -6.20
CA ASP A 5 -14.79 25.92 -6.39
C ASP A 5 -14.14 26.58 -5.17
N GLU A 6 -12.93 26.10 -4.84
CA GLU A 6 -11.73 26.84 -4.38
C GLU A 6 -10.89 26.00 -3.39
N LEU A 7 -10.16 25.00 -3.89
CA LEU A 7 -9.01 24.42 -3.17
C LEU A 7 -7.90 24.06 -4.18
N ASN A 8 -6.68 24.48 -3.84
CA ASN A 8 -5.47 24.60 -4.65
C ASN A 8 -5.11 23.39 -5.56
N GLY A 9 -4.56 23.72 -6.73
CA GLY A 9 -4.32 22.87 -7.91
C GLY A 9 -3.45 21.61 -7.78
N GLU A 10 -3.01 21.20 -6.59
CA GLU A 10 -2.15 20.01 -6.43
C GLU A 10 -2.95 18.74 -6.11
N THR A 11 -4.10 18.85 -5.46
CA THR A 11 -4.99 17.71 -5.18
C THR A 11 -5.68 17.17 -6.45
N TRP A 12 -5.76 18.00 -7.50
CA TRP A 12 -6.47 17.70 -8.74
C TRP A 12 -5.75 16.71 -9.65
N CYS A 13 -4.41 16.64 -9.61
CA CYS A 13 -3.65 15.79 -10.54
C CYS A 13 -3.89 14.29 -10.29
N PHE A 14 -4.13 13.87 -9.04
CA PHE A 14 -4.34 12.46 -8.68
C PHE A 14 -5.82 12.03 -8.69
N ILE A 15 -6.75 12.91 -8.29
CA ILE A 15 -8.19 12.62 -8.41
C ILE A 15 -8.59 12.50 -9.88
N GLN A 16 -7.98 13.29 -10.78
CA GLN A 16 -8.16 13.09 -12.22
C GLN A 16 -7.64 11.73 -12.70
N LEU A 17 -6.57 11.17 -12.11
CA LEU A 17 -6.07 9.86 -12.53
C LEU A 17 -7.06 8.73 -12.21
N ILE A 18 -7.82 8.82 -11.11
CA ILE A 18 -8.82 7.81 -10.74
C ILE A 18 -10.12 8.02 -11.54
N SER A 19 -10.54 9.27 -11.74
CA SER A 19 -11.78 9.59 -12.47
C SER A 19 -11.65 9.52 -14.00
N PHE A 20 -10.48 9.82 -14.58
CA PHE A 20 -10.16 9.56 -16.01
C PHE A 20 -9.55 8.17 -16.26
N GLY A 21 -8.95 7.53 -15.25
CA GLY A 21 -8.16 6.29 -15.42
C GLY A 21 -8.92 4.99 -15.34
N HIS A 22 -10.23 5.01 -15.04
CA HIS A 22 -11.08 3.81 -15.08
C HIS A 22 -10.94 3.06 -16.41
N LYS A 23 -11.04 3.80 -17.52
CA LYS A 23 -10.88 3.22 -18.85
C LYS A 23 -9.42 2.87 -19.15
N SER A 24 -8.42 3.62 -18.68
CA SER A 24 -7.04 3.37 -19.07
C SER A 24 -6.43 2.15 -18.40
N LEU A 25 -6.77 1.84 -17.14
CA LEU A 25 -6.17 0.70 -16.42
C LEU A 25 -6.83 -0.63 -16.78
N GLU A 26 -8.15 -0.66 -16.98
CA GLU A 26 -8.88 -1.88 -17.35
C GLU A 26 -8.69 -2.28 -18.83
N SER A 27 -8.42 -1.30 -19.70
CA SER A 27 -8.34 -1.51 -21.15
C SER A 27 -6.99 -1.13 -21.78
N ALA A 28 -5.95 -0.96 -20.96
CA ALA A 28 -4.59 -0.78 -21.47
C ALA A 28 -4.15 -1.95 -22.35
N ASP A 29 -3.43 -1.66 -23.44
CA ASP A 29 -2.75 -2.65 -24.30
C ASP A 29 -1.83 -3.58 -23.50
N ARG A 30 -1.35 -3.10 -22.35
CA ARG A 30 -0.64 -3.89 -21.34
C ARG A 30 -1.41 -3.80 -20.03
N PRO A 31 -2.35 -4.72 -19.77
CA PRO A 31 -3.18 -4.66 -18.58
C PRO A 31 -2.33 -4.90 -17.33
N ILE A 32 -2.70 -4.25 -16.23
CA ILE A 32 -2.16 -4.58 -14.91
C ILE A 32 -2.65 -5.98 -14.54
N THR A 33 -1.73 -6.83 -14.12
CA THR A 33 -2.06 -8.19 -13.66
C THR A 33 -1.96 -8.33 -12.14
N HIS A 34 -1.12 -7.51 -11.50
CA HIS A 34 -0.90 -7.53 -10.06
C HIS A 34 -0.73 -6.11 -9.53
N LEU A 35 -1.28 -5.84 -8.36
CA LEU A 35 -1.07 -4.63 -7.59
C LEU A 35 -0.56 -5.01 -6.21
N ILE A 36 0.57 -4.44 -5.81
CA ILE A 36 1.23 -4.77 -4.55
C ILE A 36 1.34 -3.48 -3.72
N ALA A 37 0.72 -3.48 -2.54
CA ALA A 37 0.89 -2.45 -1.53
C ALA A 37 1.96 -2.90 -0.53
N ILE A 38 2.95 -2.06 -0.27
CA ILE A 38 3.95 -2.24 0.78
C ILE A 38 3.88 -1.01 1.66
N GLU A 39 3.60 -1.19 2.95
CA GLU A 39 3.54 -0.09 3.93
C GLU A 39 2.61 1.05 3.48
N ARG A 40 1.50 0.69 2.80
CA ARG A 40 0.59 1.69 2.23
C ARG A 40 -0.65 1.78 3.09
N VAL A 41 -0.87 2.95 3.70
CA VAL A 41 -2.01 3.19 4.59
C VAL A 41 -3.37 2.96 3.91
N SER A 42 -4.26 2.30 4.64
CA SER A 42 -5.68 2.10 4.36
C SER A 42 -6.50 3.10 5.19
N PRO A 43 -7.69 3.50 4.72
CA PRO A 43 -8.71 4.05 5.60
C PRO A 43 -9.03 3.08 6.76
N ALA A 44 -9.40 3.67 7.89
CA ALA A 44 -10.05 2.99 9.00
C ALA A 44 -11.59 3.12 8.91
N ALA A 45 -12.30 2.67 9.93
CA ALA A 45 -13.78 2.65 9.98
C ALA A 45 -14.43 4.05 9.83
N ASP A 46 -13.69 5.13 10.11
CA ASP A 46 -14.15 6.51 9.91
C ASP A 46 -13.92 7.03 8.48
N GLY A 47 -13.42 6.18 7.58
CA GLY A 47 -13.13 6.49 6.18
C GLY A 47 -11.83 7.26 5.96
N LYS A 48 -10.98 7.41 7.00
CA LYS A 48 -9.74 8.18 6.91
C LYS A 48 -8.52 7.31 7.15
N PRO A 49 -7.40 7.56 6.45
CA PRO A 49 -6.13 6.96 6.78
C PRO A 49 -5.55 7.58 8.06
N HIS A 50 -4.95 6.77 8.93
CA HIS A 50 -4.33 7.25 10.17
C HIS A 50 -2.89 6.75 10.31
N ARG A 51 -2.03 7.56 10.94
CA ARG A 51 -0.74 7.12 11.51
C ARG A 51 -0.99 6.07 12.59
N GLU A 52 0.04 5.33 12.98
CA GLU A 52 0.03 4.38 14.09
C GLU A 52 -0.37 5.01 15.45
N HIS A 53 -0.11 6.30 15.62
CA HIS A 53 -0.53 7.07 16.80
C HIS A 53 -1.95 7.67 16.67
N GLY A 54 -2.70 7.36 15.60
CA GLY A 54 -4.09 7.77 15.38
C GLY A 54 -4.28 9.14 14.73
N TRP A 55 -3.24 9.73 14.14
CA TRP A 55 -3.35 11.02 13.46
C TRP A 55 -3.85 10.87 12.03
N ASP A 56 -4.82 11.69 11.66
CA ASP A 56 -5.41 11.75 10.31
C ASP A 56 -4.35 12.10 9.26
N MET A 57 -4.21 11.25 8.25
CA MET A 57 -3.27 11.38 7.12
C MET A 57 -3.94 11.80 5.81
N SER A 58 -5.21 12.22 5.83
CA SER A 58 -5.98 12.53 4.60
C SER A 58 -5.32 13.59 3.72
N GLY A 59 -4.56 14.52 4.31
CA GLY A 59 -3.80 15.54 3.59
C GLY A 59 -2.40 15.12 3.12
N GLU A 60 -1.93 13.94 3.53
CA GLU A 60 -0.54 13.48 3.36
C GLU A 60 -0.42 12.28 2.42
N THR A 61 -1.53 11.60 2.12
CA THR A 61 -1.54 10.38 1.29
C THR A 61 -2.60 10.43 0.22
N ALA A 62 -2.27 9.93 -0.98
CA ALA A 62 -3.26 9.72 -2.03
C ALA A 62 -4.19 8.55 -1.67
N PRO A 63 -5.47 8.56 -2.08
CA PRO A 63 -6.44 7.51 -1.78
C PRO A 63 -6.23 6.25 -2.63
N LEU A 64 -5.04 5.63 -2.55
CA LEU A 64 -4.66 4.48 -3.37
C LEU A 64 -5.41 3.19 -3.01
N HIS A 65 -6.06 3.13 -1.85
CA HIS A 65 -6.95 2.04 -1.45
C HIS A 65 -8.10 1.81 -2.45
N LEU A 66 -8.50 2.85 -3.18
CA LEU A 66 -9.53 2.74 -4.23
C LEU A 66 -9.10 1.82 -5.38
N LEU A 67 -7.81 1.56 -5.59
CA LEU A 67 -7.34 0.60 -6.60
C LEU A 67 -7.49 -0.87 -6.13
N PHE A 68 -7.78 -1.08 -4.85
CA PHE A 68 -7.88 -2.40 -4.22
C PHE A 68 -9.32 -2.83 -4.01
N ASP A 69 -10.17 -1.92 -3.51
CA ASP A 69 -11.50 -2.26 -2.97
C ASP A 69 -12.65 -1.38 -3.49
N ASP A 70 -12.41 -0.51 -4.47
CA ASP A 70 -13.52 0.21 -5.10
C ASP A 70 -14.33 -0.76 -6.00
N LEU A 71 -15.59 -0.98 -5.62
CA LEU A 71 -16.51 -1.91 -6.31
C LEU A 71 -16.92 -1.46 -7.71
N THR A 72 -16.59 -0.22 -8.11
CA THR A 72 -16.86 0.26 -9.46
C THR A 72 -15.92 -0.36 -10.50
N TRP A 73 -14.77 -0.90 -10.09
CA TRP A 73 -13.84 -1.60 -10.97
C TRP A 73 -14.36 -2.98 -11.39
N GLN A 74 -14.19 -3.33 -12.66
CA GLN A 74 -14.07 -4.72 -13.09
C GLN A 74 -12.62 -5.18 -12.89
N ARG A 75 -12.20 -5.26 -11.61
CA ARG A 75 -10.82 -5.57 -11.24
C ARG A 75 -10.36 -6.88 -11.90
N ARG A 76 -9.31 -6.80 -12.72
CA ARG A 76 -8.68 -7.96 -13.40
C ARG A 76 -7.30 -8.31 -12.83
N TRP A 77 -6.80 -7.51 -11.91
CA TRP A 77 -5.51 -7.72 -11.26
C TRP A 77 -5.68 -8.39 -9.90
N ILE A 78 -4.69 -9.20 -9.52
CA ILE A 78 -4.55 -9.74 -8.17
C ILE A 78 -3.98 -8.66 -7.24
N THR A 79 -4.48 -8.56 -6.02
CA THR A 79 -3.97 -7.62 -5.01
C THR A 79 -3.17 -8.34 -3.92
N ILE A 80 -2.01 -7.77 -3.57
CA ILE A 80 -1.17 -8.24 -2.47
C ILE A 80 -0.94 -7.06 -1.52
N GLY A 81 -1.27 -7.22 -0.25
CA GLY A 81 -0.92 -6.29 0.82
C GLY A 81 0.26 -6.80 1.63
N ILE A 82 1.20 -5.91 1.96
CA ILE A 82 2.31 -6.17 2.87
C ILE A 82 2.32 -5.06 3.92
N GLY A 83 2.15 -5.43 5.18
CA GLY A 83 2.07 -4.52 6.31
C GLY A 83 2.68 -5.09 7.58
N ASP A 84 2.90 -4.24 8.57
CA ASP A 84 3.44 -4.59 9.88
C ASP A 84 2.69 -3.93 11.06
N GLY A 85 1.88 -2.89 10.81
CA GLY A 85 1.24 -2.06 11.82
C GLY A 85 -0.28 -2.20 11.97
N GLY A 86 -0.98 -2.80 11.01
CA GLY A 86 -2.43 -3.04 11.05
C GLY A 86 -3.29 -1.93 10.42
N ASN A 87 -2.69 -0.82 10.02
CA ASN A 87 -3.36 0.31 9.35
C ASN A 87 -3.14 0.32 7.83
N GLU A 88 -2.47 -0.69 7.27
CA GLU A 88 -2.11 -0.77 5.86
C GLU A 88 -3.13 -1.53 5.01
N ILE A 89 -3.12 -1.25 3.71
CA ILE A 89 -3.89 -1.98 2.71
C ILE A 89 -3.55 -3.47 2.78
N GLY A 90 -4.59 -4.30 2.86
CA GLY A 90 -4.49 -5.75 3.05
C GLY A 90 -4.77 -6.17 4.48
N MET A 91 -4.46 -5.35 5.49
CA MET A 91 -4.73 -5.67 6.89
C MET A 91 -6.24 -5.73 7.20
N GLY A 92 -7.09 -5.13 6.36
CA GLY A 92 -8.54 -5.29 6.43
C GLY A 92 -9.03 -6.72 6.14
N SER A 93 -8.16 -7.62 5.69
CA SER A 93 -8.46 -9.06 5.59
C SER A 93 -8.34 -9.79 6.94
N LEU A 94 -7.77 -9.16 7.97
CA LEU A 94 -7.68 -9.71 9.33
C LEU A 94 -8.98 -9.48 10.11
N PRO A 95 -9.32 -10.35 11.08
CA PRO A 95 -10.43 -10.07 11.99
C PRO A 95 -10.20 -8.76 12.75
N ALA A 96 -11.17 -7.85 12.67
CA ALA A 96 -11.05 -6.52 13.27
C ALA A 96 -10.82 -6.58 14.78
N ASP A 97 -11.45 -7.52 15.48
CA ASP A 97 -11.30 -7.73 16.93
C ASP A 97 -9.86 -8.11 17.33
N VAL A 98 -9.16 -8.88 16.50
CA VAL A 98 -7.73 -9.20 16.70
C VAL A 98 -6.87 -7.95 16.55
N VAL A 99 -7.10 -7.16 15.51
CA VAL A 99 -6.34 -5.91 15.30
C VAL A 99 -6.62 -4.92 16.44
N GLU A 100 -7.88 -4.78 16.86
CA GLU A 100 -8.26 -3.90 17.97
C GLU A 100 -7.62 -4.28 19.31
N ALA A 101 -7.47 -5.57 19.58
CA ALA A 101 -6.92 -6.07 20.83
C ALA A 101 -5.39 -6.03 20.89
N GLU A 102 -4.72 -6.35 19.78
CA GLU A 102 -3.28 -6.60 19.76
C GLU A 102 -2.47 -5.39 19.28
N ILE A 103 -3.08 -4.45 18.55
CA ILE A 103 -2.40 -3.27 18.01
C ILE A 103 -2.70 -2.03 18.85
N PRO A 104 -1.68 -1.26 19.26
CA PRO A 104 -1.88 0.05 19.87
C PRO A 104 -2.76 0.96 18.99
N ASN A 105 -3.80 1.54 19.58
CA ASN A 105 -4.83 2.30 18.85
C ASN A 105 -5.59 1.50 17.77
N GLY A 106 -5.59 0.16 17.82
CA GLY A 106 -6.20 -0.68 16.78
C GLY A 106 -7.64 -0.29 16.44
N ARG A 107 -8.47 0.05 17.42
CA ARG A 107 -9.85 0.56 17.21
C ARG A 107 -9.95 1.84 16.38
N VAL A 108 -8.89 2.65 16.36
CA VAL A 108 -8.83 3.89 15.59
C VAL A 108 -8.21 3.64 14.21
N ILE A 109 -7.19 2.80 14.14
CA ILE A 109 -6.32 2.70 12.96
C ILE A 109 -6.56 1.46 12.10
N ALA A 110 -7.35 0.49 12.58
CA ALA A 110 -7.57 -0.78 11.89
C ALA A 110 -8.01 -0.56 10.44
N ALA A 111 -7.19 -1.06 9.52
CA ALA A 111 -7.43 -0.97 8.10
C ALA A 111 -8.76 -1.62 7.72
N THR A 112 -9.50 -0.99 6.81
CA THR A 112 -10.72 -1.57 6.24
C THR A 112 -10.53 -2.14 4.84
N THR A 113 -9.41 -1.81 4.17
CA THR A 113 -9.17 -2.23 2.77
C THR A 113 -8.53 -3.63 2.74
N PRO A 114 -9.19 -4.66 2.20
CA PRO A 114 -8.63 -5.99 2.07
C PRO A 114 -7.69 -6.11 0.86
N ALA A 115 -7.00 -7.25 0.78
CA ALA A 115 -6.28 -7.70 -0.41
C ALA A 115 -6.53 -9.20 -0.63
N ASP A 116 -6.37 -9.69 -1.87
CA ASP A 116 -6.52 -11.12 -2.18
C ASP A 116 -5.51 -11.97 -1.39
N TYR A 117 -4.31 -11.44 -1.20
CA TYR A 117 -3.26 -12.03 -0.39
C TYR A 117 -2.65 -11.00 0.57
N LEU A 118 -2.43 -11.40 1.81
CA LEU A 118 -1.79 -10.58 2.84
C LEU A 118 -0.49 -11.23 3.30
N ILE A 119 0.58 -10.44 3.37
CA ILE A 119 1.85 -10.81 4.01
C ILE A 119 2.06 -9.90 5.21
N VAL A 120 1.97 -10.47 6.41
CA VAL A 120 2.33 -9.76 7.65
C VAL A 120 3.81 -10.01 7.93
N ALA A 121 4.56 -8.95 8.22
CA ALA A 121 5.98 -9.02 8.56
C ALA A 121 6.27 -8.13 9.77
N GLY A 122 7.45 -8.31 10.39
CA GLY A 122 7.91 -7.40 11.46
C GLY A 122 8.41 -6.03 10.95
N VAL A 123 8.71 -5.96 9.65
CA VAL A 123 9.00 -4.72 8.90
C VAL A 123 8.49 -4.96 7.47
N SER A 124 7.65 -4.08 6.93
CA SER A 124 7.05 -4.26 5.59
C SER A 124 8.08 -4.45 4.47
N ASN A 125 9.23 -3.78 4.53
CA ASN A 125 10.33 -4.01 3.59
C ASN A 125 10.83 -5.46 3.61
N TRP A 126 10.91 -6.08 4.79
CA TRP A 126 11.30 -7.49 4.92
C TRP A 126 10.22 -8.42 4.36
N GLY A 127 8.94 -8.07 4.47
CA GLY A 127 7.85 -8.78 3.79
C GLY A 127 8.02 -8.75 2.26
N GLY A 128 8.36 -7.59 1.70
CA GLY A 128 8.68 -7.45 0.28
C GLY A 128 9.87 -8.30 -0.15
N TYR A 129 10.93 -8.35 0.66
CA TYR A 129 12.07 -9.23 0.44
C TYR A 129 11.72 -10.72 0.56
N GLY A 130 10.87 -11.09 1.51
CA GLY A 130 10.37 -12.45 1.66
C GLY A 130 9.62 -12.90 0.41
N LEU A 131 8.76 -12.04 -0.14
CA LEU A 131 8.06 -12.30 -1.41
C LEU A 131 9.04 -12.49 -2.57
N LEU A 132 10.04 -11.61 -2.69
CA LEU A 132 11.07 -11.70 -3.72
C LEU A 132 11.90 -12.98 -3.61
N ALA A 133 12.28 -13.37 -2.38
CA ALA A 133 13.01 -14.61 -2.10
C ALA A 133 12.17 -15.85 -2.45
N ALA A 134 10.88 -15.85 -2.09
CA ALA A 134 9.96 -16.93 -2.46
C ALA A 134 9.85 -17.08 -3.99
N MET A 135 9.73 -15.96 -4.72
CA MET A 135 9.74 -15.98 -6.18
C MET A 135 11.04 -16.56 -6.75
N ALA A 136 12.19 -16.21 -6.18
CA ALA A 136 13.49 -16.74 -6.60
C ALA A 136 13.61 -18.25 -6.36
N CYS A 137 13.05 -18.76 -5.26
CA CYS A 137 12.98 -20.20 -5.00
C CYS A 137 12.05 -20.93 -6.00
N LEU A 138 10.94 -20.31 -6.39
CA LEU A 138 9.97 -20.87 -7.33
C LEU A 138 10.43 -20.78 -8.80
N GLN A 139 11.29 -19.82 -9.11
CA GLN A 139 11.84 -19.58 -10.46
C GLN A 139 13.37 -19.47 -10.40
N PRO A 140 14.09 -20.59 -10.16
CA PRO A 140 15.55 -20.59 -9.97
C PRO A 140 16.31 -19.95 -11.13
N GLU A 141 15.79 -20.05 -12.36
CA GLU A 141 16.37 -19.43 -13.55
C GLU A 141 16.35 -17.90 -13.52
N LYS A 142 15.44 -17.31 -12.73
CA LYS A 142 15.33 -15.85 -12.53
C LYS A 142 15.94 -15.40 -11.22
N ALA A 143 16.37 -16.32 -10.35
CA ALA A 143 16.85 -15.98 -9.00
C ALA A 143 17.98 -14.94 -9.01
N SER A 144 18.95 -15.06 -9.92
CA SER A 144 20.03 -14.07 -10.05
C SER A 144 19.51 -12.66 -10.38
N ALA A 145 18.51 -12.56 -11.25
CA ALA A 145 17.92 -11.27 -11.63
C ALA A 145 17.05 -10.69 -10.51
N LEU A 146 16.28 -11.53 -9.82
CA LEU A 146 15.41 -11.14 -8.72
C LEU A 146 16.23 -10.68 -7.50
N LEU A 147 17.26 -11.46 -7.13
CA LEU A 147 18.06 -11.22 -5.93
C LEU A 147 19.30 -10.36 -6.16
N ARG A 148 19.48 -9.78 -7.35
CA ARG A 148 20.65 -8.98 -7.74
C ARG A 148 21.01 -7.87 -6.74
N HIS A 149 20.00 -7.33 -6.07
CA HIS A 149 20.10 -6.20 -5.13
C HIS A 149 19.83 -6.62 -3.69
N PHE A 150 19.60 -7.92 -3.45
CA PHE A 150 19.30 -8.45 -2.12
C PHE A 150 20.59 -8.69 -1.33
N HIS A 151 21.24 -7.59 -0.97
CA HIS A 151 22.47 -7.61 -0.18
C HIS A 151 22.61 -6.34 0.67
N ARG A 152 23.30 -6.48 1.81
CA ARG A 152 23.46 -5.43 2.82
C ARG A 152 23.88 -4.07 2.26
N ASP A 153 24.84 -4.05 1.33
CA ASP A 153 25.36 -2.77 0.81
C ASP A 153 24.31 -1.99 0.01
N MET A 154 23.37 -2.68 -0.66
CA MET A 154 22.28 -2.01 -1.35
C MET A 154 21.24 -1.51 -0.35
N ASP A 155 20.85 -2.33 0.63
CA ASP A 155 19.93 -1.91 1.69
C ASP A 155 20.45 -0.66 2.40
N HIS A 156 21.72 -0.66 2.80
CA HIS A 156 22.35 0.49 3.43
C HIS A 156 22.29 1.71 2.50
N ARG A 157 22.62 1.56 1.22
CA ARG A 157 22.56 2.67 0.26
C ARG A 157 21.16 3.25 0.12
N LEU A 158 20.13 2.41 0.01
CA LEU A 158 18.74 2.85 -0.14
C LEU A 158 18.25 3.55 1.14
N LEU A 159 18.55 2.99 2.31
CA LEU A 159 18.16 3.59 3.60
C LEU A 159 18.88 4.92 3.86
N SER A 160 20.19 5.00 3.61
CA SER A 160 20.94 6.26 3.72
C SER A 160 20.37 7.33 2.80
N ALA A 161 20.11 6.98 1.54
CA ALA A 161 19.51 7.92 0.59
C ALA A 161 18.12 8.40 1.07
N ALA A 162 17.28 7.50 1.58
CA ALA A 162 15.96 7.85 2.12
C ALA A 162 16.03 8.82 3.30
N VAL A 163 17.01 8.64 4.20
CA VAL A 163 17.26 9.56 5.33
C VAL A 163 17.76 10.92 4.83
N GLU A 164 18.72 10.93 3.90
CA GLU A 164 19.32 12.16 3.35
C GLU A 164 18.28 13.07 2.68
N ILE A 165 17.27 12.49 2.01
CA ILE A 165 16.18 13.24 1.36
C ILE A 165 14.97 13.47 2.28
N GLY A 166 15.04 13.07 3.56
CA GLY A 166 13.98 13.27 4.54
C GLY A 166 12.74 12.39 4.37
N GLN A 167 12.84 11.27 3.64
CA GLN A 167 11.74 10.29 3.50
C GLN A 167 11.67 9.33 4.69
N ALA A 168 12.77 9.15 5.43
CA ALA A 168 12.83 8.40 6.67
C ALA A 168 13.47 9.27 7.76
N GLY A 169 12.84 9.33 8.94
CA GLY A 169 13.40 9.97 10.13
C GLY A 169 14.20 8.98 10.99
N GLY A 170 15.20 9.48 11.70
CA GLY A 170 15.86 8.77 12.80
C GLY A 170 15.17 9.02 14.13
#